data_AF-A0A4P8XZP5-F1
#
_entry.id   AF-A0A4P8XZP5-F1
#
_cell.length_a   1.000
_cell.length_b   1.000
_cell.length_c   1.000
_cell.angle_alpha   90.00
_cell.angle_beta   90.00
_cell.angle_gamma   90.00
#
_symmetry.space_group_name_H-M   'P 1'
#
loop_
_entity.id
_entity.type
_entity.pdbx_description
1 polymer ?
#
loop_
_entity_poly.entity_id
_entity_poly.type
_entity_poly.pdbx_seq_one_letter_code
_entity_poly.pdbx_strand_id
1 'polypeptide(L)'
;MKSALQNTKDLSIDELEKYAKCKSVKDFYYTQSASLDASGSLEAVDTSSNTDSSSSSSDSSSSKSSSSDSKNSTDNNGNTPPDMQGNNGGQGGPEMKGGMGSQGDFTVIGYSSESAMTDFIDGTSKITDGSMFDINSSDKKCLISSELATLNSLEVGDTIKLQNPNDEDETITFTISGIYTKSDSSSSSENMMGFNASNDPANQIYTSYKCLSSIITKSEKNASTSTDSTTGMKMSSAIRGQVNGTYVFSSVDDYNSFQKEAKKAGLSSDYTIQSQDLTEYENSLVPLENLSSFAGWFLLIVLIIGAIILIVFNMFNIRNRKYEIGVLTAIGMKKWKVALQFLTETFIVTFVAIILGAIIGACTSVPITNALLENQVTSSQTQQTQVEQNFGRGSDTQNNNSNSSDNNSSQDNKPSDNGQDKGNPPSGGFMGQASNYISSVSSATDLMVVLELILLGLGLTIVSSLTSVIFVMRYEPLKILSQRD
;
A
#
# COMPACT_ATOMS: atom_id res chain seq x y z
N MET A 1 -3.46 33.60 -5.53
CA MET A 1 -2.72 32.32 -5.63
C MET A 1 -1.20 32.52 -5.59
N LYS A 2 -0.55 33.16 -6.58
CA LYS A 2 0.93 33.36 -6.57
C LYS A 2 1.47 34.08 -5.31
N SER A 3 0.83 35.16 -4.88
CA SER A 3 1.19 35.88 -3.63
C SER A 3 0.77 35.18 -2.34
N ALA A 4 -0.14 34.20 -2.42
CA ALA A 4 -0.50 33.36 -1.27
C ALA A 4 0.56 32.27 -1.09
N LEU A 5 0.92 31.57 -2.18
CA LEU A 5 1.99 30.55 -2.22
C LEU A 5 3.37 31.10 -1.85
N GLN A 6 3.67 32.37 -2.17
CA GLN A 6 4.94 33.01 -1.79
C GLN A 6 5.07 33.33 -0.29
N ASN A 7 3.95 33.32 0.46
CA ASN A 7 3.93 33.64 1.89
C ASN A 7 3.53 32.44 2.75
N THR A 8 3.14 31.31 2.15
CA THR A 8 2.89 30.07 2.88
C THR A 8 4.23 29.53 3.37
N LYS A 9 4.38 29.45 4.69
CA LYS A 9 5.55 28.84 5.33
C LYS A 9 5.27 27.36 5.55
N ASP A 10 6.31 26.54 5.50
CA ASP A 10 6.20 25.15 5.95
C ASP A 10 5.74 25.11 7.41
N LEU A 11 4.90 24.12 7.74
CA LEU A 11 4.45 23.91 9.10
C LEU A 11 5.65 23.54 9.97
N SER A 12 5.76 24.20 11.12
CA SER A 12 6.76 23.85 12.12
C SER A 12 6.46 22.47 12.74
N ILE A 13 7.48 21.83 13.30
CA ILE A 13 7.29 20.56 14.02
C ILE A 13 6.27 20.69 15.16
N ASP A 14 6.27 21.81 15.88
CA ASP A 14 5.33 22.10 16.96
C ASP A 14 3.87 22.14 16.46
N GLU A 15 3.65 22.66 15.25
CA GLU A 15 2.32 22.68 14.62
C GLU A 15 1.90 21.28 14.17
N LEU A 16 2.82 20.49 13.59
CA LEU A 16 2.54 19.11 13.20
C LEU A 16 2.20 18.24 14.44
N GLU A 17 2.99 18.36 15.50
CA GLU A 17 2.73 17.67 16.77
C GLU A 17 1.41 18.09 17.43
N LYS A 18 0.98 19.34 17.23
CA LYS A 18 -0.33 19.79 17.70
C LYS A 18 -1.47 19.00 17.02
N TYR A 19 -1.37 18.74 15.72
CA TYR A 19 -2.35 17.93 14.99
C TYR A 19 -2.22 16.44 15.33
N ALA A 20 -1.01 15.96 15.65
CA ALA A 20 -0.80 14.57 16.09
C ALA A 20 -1.54 14.21 17.38
N LYS A 21 -1.92 15.20 18.20
CA LYS A 21 -2.72 15.02 19.43
C LYS A 21 -4.22 14.81 19.18
N CYS A 22 -4.66 14.84 17.92
CA CYS A 22 -6.03 14.51 17.53
C CYS A 22 -6.34 13.05 17.87
N LYS A 23 -7.58 12.76 18.30
CA LYS A 23 -7.97 11.42 18.78
C LYS A 23 -7.89 10.34 17.70
N SER A 24 -8.06 10.77 16.46
CA SER A 24 -8.08 9.91 15.29
C SER A 24 -6.67 9.42 14.90
N VAL A 25 -5.61 10.09 15.37
CA VAL A 25 -4.22 9.73 15.05
C VAL A 25 -3.77 8.61 15.98
N LYS A 26 -3.34 7.48 15.41
CA LYS A 26 -2.79 6.35 16.17
C LYS A 26 -1.33 6.57 16.50
N ASP A 27 -0.57 7.01 15.50
CA ASP A 27 0.86 7.24 15.61
C ASP A 27 1.26 8.42 14.71
N PHE A 28 2.38 9.04 15.03
CA PHE A 28 2.91 10.17 14.30
C PHE A 28 4.43 10.08 14.27
N TYR A 29 4.97 10.18 13.07
CA TYR A 29 6.40 10.25 12.85
C TYR A 29 6.71 11.31 11.80
N TYR A 30 7.95 11.74 11.77
CA TYR A 30 8.38 12.84 10.94
C TYR A 30 9.81 12.64 10.48
N THR A 31 10.14 13.30 9.39
CA THR A 31 11.48 13.34 8.83
C THR A 31 11.90 14.78 8.63
N GLN A 32 13.20 15.01 8.72
CA GLN A 32 13.81 16.25 8.27
C GLN A 32 14.78 15.94 7.15
N SER A 33 14.69 16.65 6.04
CA SER A 33 15.67 16.55 4.95
C SER A 33 16.47 17.84 4.84
N ALA A 34 17.74 17.71 4.48
CA ALA A 34 18.58 18.84 4.10
C ALA A 34 19.50 18.43 2.94
N SER A 35 19.77 19.37 2.06
CA SER A 35 20.70 19.17 0.95
C SER A 35 22.08 19.67 1.33
N LEU A 36 23.11 18.84 1.11
CA LEU A 36 24.52 19.12 1.45
C LEU A 36 25.43 18.75 0.27
N ASP A 37 26.59 19.38 0.21
CA ASP A 37 27.60 19.10 -0.81
C ASP A 37 28.65 18.09 -0.35
N ALA A 38 29.31 17.45 -1.30
CA ALA A 38 30.49 16.66 -1.04
C ALA A 38 31.62 17.55 -0.50
N SER A 39 32.43 17.03 0.42
CA SER A 39 33.65 17.71 0.85
C SER A 39 34.85 16.77 0.78
N GLY A 40 35.92 17.23 0.14
CA GLY A 40 37.15 16.46 -0.02
C GLY A 40 37.08 15.45 -1.16
N SER A 41 37.30 14.17 -0.87
CA SER A 41 37.39 13.07 -1.85
C SER A 41 36.09 12.29 -2.03
N LEU A 42 34.98 12.79 -1.48
CA LEU A 42 33.68 12.15 -1.63
C LEU A 42 33.09 12.57 -2.98
N GLU A 43 32.69 11.58 -3.79
CA GLU A 43 32.04 11.77 -5.08
C GLU A 43 30.58 11.29 -4.99
N ALA A 44 29.66 12.08 -5.54
CA ALA A 44 28.26 11.70 -5.67
C ALA A 44 28.06 10.76 -6.85
N VAL A 45 27.12 9.83 -6.72
CA VAL A 45 26.71 8.94 -7.80
C VAL A 45 25.94 9.75 -8.84
N ASP A 46 26.42 9.77 -10.08
CA ASP A 46 25.75 10.48 -11.18
C ASP A 46 25.25 9.50 -12.24
N THR A 47 23.95 9.22 -12.20
CA THR A 47 23.26 8.36 -13.18
C THR A 47 22.96 9.06 -14.51
N SER A 48 23.33 10.34 -14.67
CA SER A 48 23.16 11.08 -15.94
C SER A 48 24.08 10.62 -17.07
N SER A 49 25.09 9.78 -16.77
CA SER A 49 26.13 9.37 -17.71
C SER A 49 25.85 8.08 -18.51
N ASN A 50 24.66 7.47 -18.37
CA ASN A 50 24.26 6.35 -19.23
C ASN A 50 23.75 6.84 -20.61
N THR A 51 24.60 7.60 -21.31
CA THR A 51 24.55 7.69 -22.77
C THR A 51 25.90 7.22 -23.27
N ASP A 52 25.92 6.04 -23.90
CA ASP A 52 27.07 5.49 -24.62
C ASP A 52 27.70 6.57 -25.51
N SER A 53 28.77 7.20 -25.03
CA SER A 53 29.66 7.99 -25.87
C SER A 53 30.74 7.05 -26.37
N SER A 54 30.40 6.34 -27.46
CA SER A 54 31.37 5.69 -28.31
C SER A 54 32.49 6.68 -28.62
N SER A 55 33.71 6.28 -28.25
CA SER A 55 34.96 6.96 -28.50
C SER A 55 35.03 7.62 -29.89
N SER A 56 35.17 8.94 -29.92
CA SER A 56 35.90 9.60 -30.99
C SER A 56 36.81 10.64 -30.39
N SER A 57 38.08 10.25 -30.27
CA SER A 57 39.22 11.15 -30.13
C SER A 57 39.14 12.27 -31.17
N SER A 58 39.23 13.52 -30.73
CA SER A 58 39.71 14.58 -31.61
C SER A 58 40.59 15.56 -30.84
N ASP A 59 41.84 15.53 -31.26
CA ASP A 59 42.91 16.46 -30.96
C ASP A 59 42.51 17.92 -31.01
N SER A 60 43.22 18.66 -30.19
CA SER A 60 43.41 20.11 -30.25
C SER A 60 43.58 20.64 -31.67
N SER A 61 42.87 21.71 -32.02
CA SER A 61 43.50 22.97 -32.47
C SER A 61 42.49 24.03 -32.94
N SER A 62 42.67 25.22 -32.37
CA SER A 62 42.59 26.55 -32.99
C SER A 62 41.38 27.00 -33.82
N SER A 63 40.93 28.20 -33.41
CA SER A 63 40.65 29.38 -34.23
C SER A 63 39.21 29.69 -34.67
N LYS A 64 38.66 30.67 -33.95
CA LYS A 64 38.15 31.97 -34.44
C LYS A 64 37.46 32.03 -35.83
N SER A 65 36.18 32.39 -35.71
CA SER A 65 35.50 33.54 -36.34
C SER A 65 35.02 33.48 -37.79
N SER A 66 33.76 33.91 -37.90
CA SER A 66 33.14 34.82 -38.88
C SER A 66 32.55 34.25 -40.18
N SER A 67 31.20 34.26 -40.19
CA SER A 67 30.28 34.85 -41.19
C SER A 67 30.52 34.61 -42.68
N SER A 68 29.49 34.11 -43.38
CA SER A 68 28.69 34.93 -44.31
C SER A 68 27.67 34.10 -45.12
N ASP A 69 26.55 34.76 -45.40
CA ASP A 69 25.38 34.40 -46.20
C ASP A 69 25.59 33.86 -47.62
N SER A 70 24.62 33.05 -48.11
CA SER A 70 24.02 33.10 -49.47
C SER A 70 23.03 31.92 -49.65
N LYS A 71 21.71 32.10 -49.52
CA LYS A 71 20.68 32.37 -50.55
C LYS A 71 20.57 31.41 -51.77
N ASN A 72 19.50 30.61 -51.72
CA ASN A 72 18.37 30.49 -52.68
C ASN A 72 18.41 29.41 -53.80
N SER A 73 17.35 28.57 -53.82
CA SER A 73 16.44 28.31 -54.95
C SER A 73 15.84 26.87 -54.96
N THR A 74 14.53 26.77 -54.67
CA THR A 74 13.40 26.09 -55.38
C THR A 74 13.63 24.72 -56.09
N ASP A 75 12.78 23.68 -56.06
CA ASP A 75 11.30 23.54 -55.95
C ASP A 75 10.86 22.06 -55.74
N ASN A 76 9.56 21.88 -55.40
CA ASN A 76 8.64 20.73 -55.61
C ASN A 76 8.21 19.76 -54.47
N ASN A 77 7.15 20.20 -53.76
CA ASN A 77 5.76 19.67 -53.72
C ASN A 77 5.44 18.27 -53.11
N GLY A 78 4.51 18.25 -52.14
CA GLY A 78 3.77 17.04 -51.73
C GLY A 78 3.04 17.03 -50.38
N ASN A 79 1.99 17.85 -50.21
CA ASN A 79 0.78 17.62 -49.40
C ASN A 79 0.86 17.42 -47.85
N THR A 80 0.58 18.47 -47.07
CA THR A 80 -0.10 18.39 -45.75
C THR A 80 -0.98 19.64 -45.48
N PRO A 81 -2.10 19.53 -44.72
CA PRO A 81 -3.15 20.55 -44.60
C PRO A 81 -2.77 21.81 -43.77
N PRO A 82 -3.59 22.87 -43.79
CA PRO A 82 -3.16 24.27 -43.66
C PRO A 82 -2.87 24.78 -42.25
N ASP A 83 -1.91 25.72 -42.23
CA ASP A 83 -1.35 26.48 -41.13
C ASP A 83 -2.37 27.23 -40.24
N MET A 84 -2.23 27.06 -38.92
CA MET A 84 -2.27 28.18 -37.99
C MET A 84 -0.85 28.44 -37.49
N GLN A 85 -0.12 29.26 -38.25
CA GLN A 85 1.19 29.77 -37.87
C GLN A 85 1.01 30.89 -36.83
N GLY A 86 1.16 30.51 -35.56
CA GLY A 86 1.26 31.43 -34.43
C GLY A 86 2.61 31.26 -33.73
N ASN A 87 3.62 31.99 -34.22
CA ASN A 87 4.74 32.54 -33.47
C ASN A 87 5.21 31.74 -32.22
N ASN A 88 5.91 30.62 -32.42
CA ASN A 88 6.59 29.91 -31.31
C ASN A 88 7.99 30.50 -31.08
N GLY A 89 8.00 31.77 -30.67
CA GLY A 89 9.08 32.27 -29.81
C GLY A 89 8.76 31.79 -28.41
N GLY A 90 9.23 30.58 -28.05
CA GLY A 90 9.13 30.01 -26.72
C GLY A 90 9.95 30.84 -25.75
N GLN A 91 9.38 31.98 -25.36
CA GLN A 91 9.86 32.83 -24.30
C GLN A 91 9.86 31.96 -23.04
N GLY A 92 11.07 31.68 -22.53
CA GLY A 92 11.27 30.96 -21.29
C GLY A 92 10.26 31.44 -20.26
N GLY A 93 9.42 30.51 -19.81
CA GLY A 93 8.42 30.79 -18.79
C GLY A 93 9.13 31.49 -17.63
N PRO A 94 8.53 32.55 -17.04
CA PRO A 94 9.21 33.34 -16.03
C PRO A 94 9.65 32.41 -14.90
N GLU A 95 10.97 32.28 -14.75
CA GLU A 95 11.63 31.61 -13.64
C GLU A 95 10.85 31.97 -12.37
N MET A 96 10.43 30.95 -11.64
CA MET A 96 9.84 31.15 -10.33
C MET A 96 10.92 31.76 -9.45
N LYS A 97 10.96 33.09 -9.43
CA LYS A 97 11.87 33.93 -8.67
C LYS A 97 11.43 33.91 -7.20
N GLY A 98 11.60 32.75 -6.57
CA GLY A 98 11.59 32.55 -5.13
C GLY A 98 12.90 31.86 -4.78
N GLY A 99 13.71 32.48 -3.92
CA GLY A 99 15.11 32.10 -3.69
C GLY A 99 15.29 30.70 -3.13
N MET A 100 15.27 29.69 -4.00
CA MET A 100 15.83 28.37 -3.75
C MET A 100 17.33 28.57 -3.51
N GLY A 101 17.83 28.18 -2.34
CA GLY A 101 19.27 28.22 -2.05
C GLY A 101 20.02 27.26 -2.97
N SER A 102 21.36 27.22 -2.86
CA SER A 102 22.13 26.22 -3.60
C SER A 102 21.67 24.83 -3.16
N GLN A 103 21.30 23.98 -4.13
CA GLN A 103 20.97 22.58 -3.88
C GLN A 103 22.25 21.78 -4.09
N GLY A 104 22.67 21.04 -3.07
CA GLY A 104 23.92 20.30 -3.10
C GLY A 104 23.81 18.94 -3.75
N ASP A 105 24.87 18.14 -3.65
CA ASP A 105 24.98 16.82 -4.30
C ASP A 105 24.27 15.68 -3.55
N PHE A 106 24.08 15.82 -2.23
CA PHE A 106 23.53 14.78 -1.35
C PHE A 106 22.26 15.25 -0.65
N THR A 107 21.34 14.31 -0.42
CA THR A 107 20.16 14.53 0.43
C THR A 107 20.31 13.76 1.74
N VAL A 108 20.48 14.48 2.85
CA VAL A 108 20.53 13.89 4.19
C VAL A 108 19.14 13.88 4.80
N ILE A 109 18.65 12.70 5.21
CA ILE A 109 17.32 12.50 5.79
C ILE A 109 17.47 12.01 7.22
N GLY A 110 16.99 12.83 8.16
CA GLY A 110 16.91 12.55 9.58
C GLY A 110 15.53 11.98 9.95
N TYR A 111 15.48 10.74 10.43
CA TYR A 111 14.24 10.09 10.84
C TYR A 111 13.95 10.26 12.34
N SER A 112 12.69 10.45 12.72
CA SER A 112 12.26 10.53 14.13
C SER A 112 12.06 9.16 14.78
N SER A 113 11.75 8.13 13.99
CA SER A 113 11.51 6.76 14.45
C SER A 113 11.78 5.76 13.32
N GLU A 114 11.97 4.48 13.67
CA GLU A 114 12.12 3.40 12.67
C GLU A 114 10.84 3.19 11.86
N SER A 115 9.67 3.49 12.45
CA SER A 115 8.38 3.47 11.77
C SER A 115 8.30 4.44 10.58
N ALA A 116 9.14 5.47 10.57
CA ALA A 116 9.23 6.42 9.47
C ALA A 116 10.06 5.91 8.27
N MET A 117 10.80 4.81 8.45
CA MET A 117 11.66 4.22 7.42
C MET A 117 10.88 3.15 6.63
N THR A 118 9.81 3.57 5.96
CA THR A 118 8.89 2.70 5.21
C THR A 118 9.61 1.80 4.22
N ASP A 119 10.61 2.31 3.49
CA ASP A 119 11.41 1.51 2.55
C ASP A 119 12.06 0.27 3.19
N PHE A 120 12.45 0.35 4.48
CA PHE A 120 13.03 -0.79 5.21
C PHE A 120 11.95 -1.72 5.75
N ILE A 121 10.77 -1.19 6.09
CA ILE A 121 9.61 -1.96 6.54
C ILE A 121 9.03 -2.76 5.37
N ASP A 122 8.92 -2.16 4.19
CA ASP A 122 8.39 -2.80 2.99
C ASP A 122 9.42 -3.73 2.34
N GLY A 123 10.70 -3.59 2.72
CA GLY A 123 11.81 -4.43 2.27
C GLY A 123 12.43 -4.01 0.94
N THR A 124 12.06 -2.83 0.43
CA THR A 124 12.71 -2.17 -0.70
C THR A 124 14.16 -1.82 -0.37
N SER A 125 14.43 -1.41 0.87
CA SER A 125 15.77 -1.12 1.40
C SER A 125 16.18 -2.12 2.48
N LYS A 126 17.44 -2.56 2.44
CA LYS A 126 17.99 -3.55 3.40
C LYS A 126 19.41 -3.20 3.79
N ILE A 127 19.73 -3.24 5.08
CA ILE A 127 21.10 -3.10 5.57
C ILE A 127 21.85 -4.41 5.30
N THR A 128 22.88 -4.34 4.46
CA THR A 128 23.69 -5.50 4.08
C THR A 128 24.97 -5.61 4.89
N ASP A 129 25.48 -4.49 5.39
CA ASP A 129 26.67 -4.44 6.23
C ASP A 129 26.52 -3.41 7.36
N GLY A 130 27.11 -3.70 8.51
CA GLY A 130 27.01 -2.88 9.72
C GLY A 130 25.68 -3.03 10.46
N SER A 131 25.27 -1.95 11.11
CA SER A 131 24.08 -1.94 11.98
C SER A 131 23.32 -0.63 11.89
N MET A 132 22.02 -0.68 12.18
CA MET A 132 21.19 0.51 12.30
C MET A 132 21.75 1.46 13.39
N PHE A 133 21.80 2.76 13.09
CA PHE A 133 22.15 3.77 14.11
C PHE A 133 21.03 3.91 15.15
N ASP A 134 21.37 4.44 16.33
CA ASP A 134 20.36 4.77 17.34
C ASP A 134 19.57 6.01 16.91
N ILE A 135 18.31 5.80 16.51
CA ILE A 135 17.40 6.84 16.04
C ILE A 135 17.09 7.90 17.10
N ASN A 136 17.24 7.56 18.38
CA ASN A 136 17.00 8.47 19.50
C ASN A 136 18.23 9.28 19.91
N SER A 137 19.41 8.94 19.38
CA SER A 137 20.67 9.62 19.67
C SER A 137 20.88 10.83 18.76
N SER A 138 21.71 11.78 19.21
CA SER A 138 22.21 12.89 18.40
C SER A 138 23.60 12.61 17.81
N ASP A 139 24.05 11.36 17.87
CA ASP A 139 25.35 10.95 17.32
C ASP A 139 25.38 11.14 15.81
N LYS A 140 26.53 11.57 15.29
CA LYS A 140 26.75 11.76 13.85
C LYS A 140 27.03 10.44 13.14
N LYS A 141 26.10 9.50 13.28
CA LYS A 141 26.12 8.21 12.59
C LYS A 141 25.16 8.25 11.41
N CYS A 142 25.52 7.58 10.33
CA CYS A 142 24.69 7.52 9.13
C CYS A 142 24.66 6.14 8.49
N LEU A 143 23.65 5.92 7.65
CA LEU A 143 23.62 4.86 6.66
C LEU A 143 23.84 5.46 5.28
N ILE A 144 24.58 4.75 4.45
CA ILE A 144 24.85 5.11 3.06
C ILE A 144 24.45 3.96 2.12
N SER A 145 24.16 4.28 0.86
CA SER A 145 23.86 3.27 -0.15
C SER A 145 25.11 2.44 -0.49
N SER A 146 24.93 1.20 -0.91
CA SER A 146 26.06 0.35 -1.36
C SER A 146 26.74 0.91 -2.60
N GLU A 147 25.99 1.60 -3.47
CA GLU A 147 26.51 2.24 -4.67
C GLU A 147 27.48 3.39 -4.30
N LEU A 148 27.07 4.25 -3.37
CA LEU A 148 27.91 5.34 -2.87
C LEU A 148 29.15 4.80 -2.14
N ALA A 149 28.98 3.74 -1.35
CA ALA A 149 30.08 3.08 -0.65
C ALA A 149 31.10 2.49 -1.65
N THR A 150 30.62 1.82 -2.69
CA THR A 150 31.48 1.19 -3.71
C THR A 150 32.22 2.24 -4.53
N LEU A 151 31.54 3.31 -4.96
CA LEU A 151 32.14 4.40 -5.75
C LEU A 151 33.31 5.03 -5.00
N ASN A 152 33.15 5.25 -3.69
CA ASN A 152 34.11 5.95 -2.87
C ASN A 152 35.05 5.02 -2.07
N SER A 153 34.95 3.69 -2.26
CA SER A 153 35.69 2.68 -1.50
C SER A 153 35.56 2.86 0.03
N LEU A 154 34.34 3.07 0.51
CA LEU A 154 34.02 3.29 1.92
C LEU A 154 33.50 2.01 2.58
N GLU A 155 33.94 1.76 3.81
CA GLU A 155 33.52 0.63 4.64
C GLU A 155 32.78 1.10 5.91
N VAL A 156 32.13 0.17 6.61
CA VAL A 156 31.49 0.46 7.90
C VAL A 156 32.55 0.90 8.91
N GLY A 157 32.31 2.05 9.55
CA GLY A 157 33.26 2.68 10.49
C GLY A 157 34.05 3.84 9.87
N ASP A 158 34.08 3.96 8.53
CA ASP A 158 34.71 5.10 7.87
C ASP A 158 33.94 6.39 8.10
N THR A 159 34.61 7.52 7.83
CA THR A 159 34.01 8.86 7.98
C THR A 159 33.85 9.56 6.66
N ILE A 160 32.66 10.09 6.42
CA ILE A 160 32.36 10.97 5.29
C ILE A 160 32.29 12.42 5.74
N LYS A 161 32.68 13.35 4.86
CA LYS A 161 32.60 14.78 5.10
C LYS A 161 31.64 15.41 4.10
N LEU A 162 30.64 16.11 4.61
CA LEU A 162 29.70 16.90 3.84
C LEU A 162 29.89 18.37 4.19
N GLN A 163 29.57 19.28 3.28
CA GLN A 163 29.68 20.72 3.50
C GLN A 163 28.36 21.43 3.23
N ASN A 164 28.20 22.61 3.82
CA ASN A 164 27.04 23.45 3.56
C ASN A 164 27.15 24.06 2.15
N PRO A 165 26.16 23.87 1.26
CA PRO A 165 26.18 24.42 -0.10
C PRO A 165 26.21 25.95 -0.17
N ASN A 166 25.91 26.63 0.95
CA ASN A 166 25.90 28.08 1.04
C ASN A 166 27.09 28.63 1.85
N ASP A 167 27.93 27.75 2.44
CA ASP A 167 29.10 28.10 3.24
C ASP A 167 30.13 26.94 3.24
N GLU A 168 31.12 27.01 2.36
CA GLU A 168 32.13 25.95 2.18
C GLU A 168 33.00 25.71 3.43
N ASP A 169 33.09 26.69 4.34
CA ASP A 169 33.86 26.56 5.59
C ASP A 169 33.10 25.72 6.64
N GLU A 170 31.78 25.54 6.49
CA GLU A 170 30.96 24.73 7.39
C GLU A 170 30.95 23.25 6.96
N THR A 171 31.91 22.48 7.46
CA THR A 171 32.00 21.02 7.21
C THR A 171 31.40 20.19 8.35
N ILE A 172 30.66 19.14 7.98
CA ILE A 172 30.02 18.16 8.85
C ILE A 172 30.59 16.78 8.56
N THR A 173 31.14 16.12 9.58
CA THR A 173 31.63 14.74 9.48
C THR A 173 30.64 13.76 10.07
N PHE A 174 30.31 12.71 9.31
CA PHE A 174 29.51 11.57 9.75
C PHE A 174 30.35 10.29 9.76
N THR A 175 30.04 9.37 10.67
CA THR A 175 30.61 8.03 10.72
C THR A 175 29.61 7.03 10.15
N ILE A 176 30.05 6.20 9.22
CA ILE A 176 29.22 5.17 8.59
C ILE A 176 28.94 4.07 9.62
N SER A 177 27.67 3.90 9.96
CA SER A 177 27.20 2.85 10.88
C SER A 177 26.73 1.60 10.16
N GLY A 178 26.33 1.73 8.89
CA GLY A 178 25.90 0.63 8.05
C GLY A 178 25.74 1.05 6.60
N ILE A 179 25.67 0.04 5.73
CA ILE A 179 25.51 0.17 4.29
C ILE A 179 24.22 -0.53 3.90
N TYR A 180 23.36 0.15 3.15
CA TYR A 180 22.09 -0.39 2.68
C TYR A 180 22.06 -0.57 1.16
N THR A 181 21.32 -1.57 0.71
CA THR A 181 20.97 -1.77 -0.70
C THR A 181 19.50 -1.42 -0.90
N LYS A 182 19.19 -0.70 -1.98
CA LYS A 182 17.81 -0.41 -2.39
C LYS A 182 17.50 -1.18 -3.67
N SER A 183 16.39 -1.90 -3.67
CA SER A 183 15.97 -2.80 -4.75
C SER A 183 15.40 -2.04 -5.95
N ASP A 184 14.84 -0.85 -5.70
CA ASP A 184 14.24 0.01 -6.71
C ASP A 184 15.11 1.26 -6.93
N SER A 185 15.75 1.33 -8.09
CA SER A 185 16.40 2.55 -8.61
C SER A 185 15.40 3.53 -9.22
N SER A 186 14.09 3.22 -9.19
CA SER A 186 13.04 4.15 -9.62
C SER A 186 12.80 5.17 -8.52
N SER A 187 13.28 6.38 -8.75
CA SER A 187 12.90 7.57 -7.99
C SER A 187 11.39 7.65 -7.86
N SER A 188 10.87 7.44 -6.65
CA SER A 188 9.45 7.62 -6.29
C SER A 188 8.97 9.09 -6.41
N SER A 189 9.80 9.95 -6.99
CA SER A 189 9.46 11.28 -7.47
C SER A 189 9.32 11.28 -8.99
N GLU A 190 8.21 10.75 -9.51
CA GLU A 190 7.71 10.98 -10.88
C GLU A 190 7.34 12.47 -11.15
N ASN A 191 7.97 13.42 -10.45
CA ASN A 191 7.89 14.82 -10.82
C ASN A 191 9.05 15.12 -11.77
N MET A 192 8.71 15.14 -13.05
CA MET A 192 9.49 15.58 -14.22
C MET A 192 10.04 17.03 -14.06
N MET A 193 10.92 17.26 -13.09
CA MET A 193 11.61 18.54 -12.87
C MET A 193 12.99 18.30 -12.24
N GLY A 194 14.01 18.11 -13.10
CA GLY A 194 15.42 18.30 -12.76
C GLY A 194 16.21 17.02 -12.50
N PHE A 195 17.08 16.66 -13.45
CA PHE A 195 18.18 15.72 -13.27
C PHE A 195 19.25 16.40 -12.40
N ASN A 196 19.24 16.13 -11.08
CA ASN A 196 20.26 16.59 -10.15
C ASN A 196 20.70 15.38 -9.31
N ALA A 197 22.00 15.22 -9.08
CA ALA A 197 22.60 14.13 -8.29
C ALA A 197 21.92 13.97 -6.91
N SER A 198 21.49 15.09 -6.30
CA SER A 198 20.74 15.11 -5.04
C SER A 198 19.44 14.29 -5.02
N ASN A 199 18.80 14.09 -6.19
CA ASN A 199 17.54 13.35 -6.30
C ASN A 199 17.76 11.85 -6.53
N ASP A 200 19.00 11.41 -6.74
CA ASP A 200 19.34 10.01 -6.92
C ASP A 200 19.19 9.27 -5.58
N PRO A 201 18.43 8.15 -5.53
CA PRO A 201 18.34 7.32 -4.33
C PRO A 201 19.69 6.86 -3.77
N ALA A 202 20.72 6.75 -4.63
CA ALA A 202 22.07 6.38 -4.22
C ALA A 202 22.80 7.47 -3.42
N ASN A 203 22.42 8.75 -3.60
CA ASN A 203 22.99 9.90 -2.88
C ASN A 203 22.17 10.30 -1.64
N GLN A 204 21.23 9.45 -1.22
CA GLN A 204 20.52 9.63 0.03
C GLN A 204 21.34 9.09 1.21
N ILE A 205 21.43 9.89 2.27
CA ILE A 205 22.16 9.54 3.50
C ILE A 205 21.16 9.59 4.65
N TYR A 206 21.01 8.48 5.37
CA TYR A 206 20.05 8.38 6.47
C TYR A 206 20.72 8.58 7.83
N THR A 207 20.11 9.39 8.69
CA THR A 207 20.59 9.66 10.06
C THR A 207 19.41 9.89 11.02
N SER A 208 19.68 10.25 12.28
CA SER A 208 18.64 10.60 13.24
C SER A 208 18.16 12.04 13.04
N TYR A 209 16.87 12.28 13.27
CA TYR A 209 16.31 13.64 13.27
C TYR A 209 17.06 14.57 14.24
N LYS A 210 17.36 14.09 15.47
CA LYS A 210 18.04 14.90 16.47
C LYS A 210 19.43 15.34 16.03
N CYS A 211 20.16 14.47 15.31
CA CYS A 211 21.46 14.81 14.75
C CYS A 211 21.32 15.91 13.70
N LEU A 212 20.46 15.70 12.70
CA LEU A 212 20.28 16.65 11.60
C LEU A 212 19.72 18.00 12.07
N SER A 213 18.71 17.98 12.94
CA SER A 213 18.14 19.18 13.55
C SER A 213 19.21 19.99 14.31
N SER A 214 20.06 19.31 15.09
CA SER A 214 21.17 19.96 15.80
C SER A 214 22.20 20.60 14.87
N ILE A 215 22.43 20.01 13.69
CA ILE A 215 23.32 20.57 12.65
C ILE A 215 22.70 21.82 12.05
N ILE A 216 21.43 21.74 11.63
CA ILE A 216 20.71 22.86 11.02
C ILE A 216 20.62 24.05 11.99
N THR A 217 20.22 23.81 13.25
CA THR A 217 20.17 24.89 14.26
C THR A 217 21.54 25.50 14.56
N LYS A 218 22.64 24.75 14.44
CA LYS A 218 24.00 25.31 14.57
C LYS A 218 24.35 26.18 13.37
N SER A 219 24.05 25.71 12.16
CA SER A 219 24.24 26.47 10.93
C SER A 219 23.44 27.76 10.94
N GLU A 220 22.18 27.73 11.34
CA GLU A 220 21.34 28.92 11.50
C GLU A 220 21.91 29.97 12.46
N LYS A 221 22.56 29.53 13.55
CA LYS A 221 23.20 30.45 14.53
C LYS A 221 24.48 31.08 13.99
N ASN A 222 25.20 30.36 13.13
CA ASN A 222 26.45 30.81 12.54
C ASN A 222 26.23 31.51 11.18
N ALA A 223 25.02 31.45 10.63
CA ALA A 223 24.71 31.93 9.31
C ALA A 223 24.88 33.44 9.18
N SER A 224 25.49 33.85 8.08
CA SER A 224 25.53 35.24 7.65
C SER A 224 24.26 35.54 6.86
N THR A 225 23.61 36.65 7.19
CA THR A 225 22.48 37.16 6.40
C THR A 225 22.92 38.34 5.56
N SER A 226 22.85 38.21 4.24
CA SER A 226 23.08 39.32 3.30
C SER A 226 21.75 39.77 2.72
N THR A 227 21.58 41.07 2.53
CA THR A 227 20.38 41.63 1.87
C THR A 227 20.82 42.22 0.54
N ASP A 228 20.30 41.66 -0.55
CA ASP A 228 20.55 42.21 -1.89
C ASP A 228 19.89 43.60 -1.99
N SER A 229 20.71 44.63 -2.19
CA SER A 229 20.28 46.03 -2.28
C SER A 229 19.38 46.33 -3.48
N THR A 230 19.38 45.47 -4.50
CA THR A 230 18.63 45.65 -5.75
C THR A 230 17.27 44.97 -5.70
N THR A 231 17.18 43.82 -5.04
CA THR A 231 15.95 43.00 -4.99
C THR A 231 15.27 43.04 -3.61
N GLY A 232 15.95 43.54 -2.58
CA GLY A 232 15.49 43.52 -1.19
C GLY A 232 15.44 42.12 -0.58
N MET A 233 15.93 41.10 -1.29
CA MET A 233 15.88 39.71 -0.84
C MET A 233 16.95 39.45 0.21
N LYS A 234 16.53 38.85 1.34
CA LYS A 234 17.43 38.36 2.38
C LYS A 234 17.89 36.96 2.00
N MET A 235 19.19 36.80 1.84
CA MET A 235 19.85 35.52 1.66
C MET A 235 20.52 35.14 2.98
N SER A 236 20.39 33.88 3.38
CA SER A 236 21.04 33.32 4.56
C SER A 236 21.93 32.18 4.10
N SER A 237 23.14 32.09 4.66
CA SER A 237 24.03 30.95 4.45
C SER A 237 23.64 29.71 5.28
N ALA A 238 22.56 29.75 6.05
CA ALA A 238 22.11 28.61 6.85
C ALA A 238 21.72 27.41 5.97
N ILE A 239 22.07 26.21 6.41
CA ILE A 239 21.51 24.97 5.87
C ILE A 239 19.99 25.02 6.01
N ARG A 240 19.27 24.73 4.93
CA ARG A 240 17.82 24.68 4.93
C ARG A 240 17.35 23.26 5.19
N GLY A 241 16.56 23.09 6.24
CA GLY A 241 15.83 21.86 6.51
C GLY A 241 14.40 21.93 6.04
N GLN A 242 13.87 20.85 5.49
CA GLN A 242 12.43 20.65 5.27
C GLN A 242 11.94 19.58 6.24
N VAL A 243 10.82 19.82 6.92
CA VAL A 243 10.22 18.88 7.85
C VAL A 243 8.94 18.33 7.26
N ASN A 244 8.85 17.01 7.15
CA ASN A 244 7.67 16.30 6.69
C ASN A 244 7.09 15.47 7.85
N GLY A 245 5.80 15.64 8.14
CA GLY A 245 5.09 14.88 9.16
C GLY A 245 4.11 13.89 8.53
N THR A 246 4.14 12.64 9.01
CA THR A 246 3.26 11.57 8.56
C THR A 246 2.39 11.11 9.72
N TYR A 247 1.09 11.04 9.47
CA TYR A 247 0.08 10.64 10.44
C TYR A 247 -0.42 9.24 10.10
N VAL A 248 -0.38 8.33 11.08
CA VAL A 248 -0.84 6.95 10.93
C VAL A 248 -2.23 6.81 11.54
N PHE A 249 -3.14 6.20 10.78
CA PHE A 249 -4.53 5.98 11.16
C PHE A 249 -4.82 4.49 11.30
N SER A 250 -5.72 4.11 12.22
CA SER A 250 -6.14 2.70 12.35
C SER A 250 -7.16 2.30 11.29
N SER A 251 -7.90 3.27 10.75
CA SER A 251 -8.98 3.05 9.81
C SER A 251 -9.17 4.26 8.87
N VAL A 252 -9.87 4.03 7.76
CA VAL A 252 -10.28 5.09 6.83
C VAL A 252 -11.20 6.11 7.51
N ASP A 253 -12.04 5.66 8.45
CA ASP A 253 -12.93 6.53 9.22
C ASP A 253 -12.16 7.49 10.14
N ASP A 254 -11.05 7.04 10.71
CA ASP A 254 -10.16 7.87 11.51
C ASP A 254 -9.48 8.95 10.65
N TYR A 255 -9.03 8.61 9.44
CA TYR A 255 -8.49 9.59 8.49
C TYR A 255 -9.53 10.68 8.15
N ASN A 256 -10.77 10.29 7.86
CA ASN A 256 -11.87 11.22 7.58
C ASN A 256 -12.22 12.11 8.79
N SER A 257 -12.11 11.55 10.00
CA SER A 257 -12.30 12.29 11.25
C SER A 257 -11.16 13.28 11.49
N PHE A 258 -9.92 12.88 11.26
CA PHE A 258 -8.73 13.73 11.37
C PHE A 258 -8.82 14.96 10.48
N GLN A 259 -9.28 14.83 9.22
CA GLN A 259 -9.46 16.00 8.35
C GLN A 259 -10.36 17.09 8.95
N LYS A 260 -11.40 16.69 9.69
CA LYS A 260 -12.31 17.61 10.38
C LYS A 260 -11.67 18.16 11.66
N GLU A 261 -10.99 17.30 12.42
CA GLU A 261 -10.30 17.67 13.65
C GLU A 261 -9.14 18.65 13.41
N ALA A 262 -8.31 18.41 12.39
CA ALA A 262 -7.19 19.28 12.01
C ALA A 262 -7.68 20.68 11.60
N LYS A 263 -8.73 20.76 10.78
CA LYS A 263 -9.39 22.03 10.44
C LYS A 263 -9.91 22.75 11.67
N LYS A 264 -10.52 22.02 12.62
CA LYS A 264 -10.99 22.59 13.89
C LYS A 264 -9.84 23.03 14.81
N ALA A 265 -8.71 22.34 14.76
CA ALA A 265 -7.51 22.65 15.52
C ALA A 265 -6.74 23.87 14.97
N GLY A 266 -7.15 24.40 13.81
CA GLY A 266 -6.64 25.64 13.23
C GLY A 266 -5.84 25.47 11.95
N LEU A 267 -5.91 24.31 11.27
CA LEU A 267 -5.30 24.14 9.96
C LEU A 267 -5.92 25.10 8.94
N SER A 268 -5.09 25.96 8.32
CA SER A 268 -5.55 26.92 7.30
C SER A 268 -6.16 26.20 6.10
N SER A 269 -7.08 26.86 5.39
CA SER A 269 -7.62 26.40 4.11
C SER A 269 -6.57 26.32 3.00
N ASP A 270 -5.38 26.88 3.23
CA ASP A 270 -4.26 26.85 2.28
C ASP A 270 -3.56 25.48 2.22
N TYR A 271 -3.79 24.61 3.22
CA TYR A 271 -3.21 23.27 3.30
C TYR A 271 -4.24 22.21 2.93
N THR A 272 -3.79 21.17 2.20
CA THR A 272 -4.60 19.99 1.89
C THR A 272 -3.99 18.77 2.56
N ILE A 273 -4.83 17.97 3.20
CA ILE A 273 -4.45 16.67 3.76
C ILE A 273 -4.68 15.63 2.67
N GLN A 274 -3.65 14.86 2.33
CA GLN A 274 -3.73 13.76 1.36
C GLN A 274 -3.09 12.51 1.97
N SER A 275 -3.51 11.34 1.51
CA SER A 275 -2.89 10.05 1.84
C SER A 275 -2.66 9.27 0.55
N GLN A 276 -1.38 8.98 0.27
CA GLN A 276 -0.99 8.11 -0.85
C GLN A 276 -1.44 6.68 -0.58
N ASP A 277 -1.19 6.17 0.63
CA ASP A 277 -1.58 4.82 1.08
C ASP A 277 -3.07 4.55 0.90
N LEU A 278 -3.95 5.50 1.26
CA LEU A 278 -5.39 5.32 1.09
C LEU A 278 -5.78 5.20 -0.39
N THR A 279 -5.15 5.99 -1.25
CA THR A 279 -5.43 5.97 -2.69
C THR A 279 -4.96 4.64 -3.29
N GLU A 280 -3.78 4.16 -2.91
CA GLU A 280 -3.27 2.86 -3.33
C GLU A 280 -4.11 1.70 -2.76
N TYR A 281 -4.50 1.79 -1.49
CA TYR A 281 -5.39 0.82 -0.86
C TYR A 281 -6.74 0.74 -1.56
N GLU A 282 -7.40 1.88 -1.83
CA GLU A 282 -8.66 1.93 -2.58
C GLU A 282 -8.49 1.31 -3.98
N ASN A 283 -7.40 1.61 -4.68
CA ASN A 283 -7.09 0.99 -5.97
C ASN A 283 -6.85 -0.52 -5.86
N SER A 284 -6.23 -1.01 -4.78
CA SER A 284 -6.01 -2.44 -4.52
C SER A 284 -7.30 -3.19 -4.16
N LEU A 285 -8.33 -2.48 -3.67
CA LEU A 285 -9.64 -3.05 -3.39
C LEU A 285 -10.51 -3.18 -4.64
N VAL A 286 -10.24 -2.42 -5.72
CA VAL A 286 -11.02 -2.50 -6.98
C VAL A 286 -11.12 -3.94 -7.52
N PRO A 287 -10.05 -4.76 -7.57
CA PRO A 287 -10.16 -6.17 -7.91
C PRO A 287 -11.09 -6.98 -6.98
N LEU A 288 -11.10 -6.70 -5.68
CA LEU A 288 -11.95 -7.41 -4.70
C LEU A 288 -13.42 -6.98 -4.82
N GLU A 289 -13.69 -5.70 -5.05
CA GLU A 289 -15.03 -5.17 -5.34
C GLU A 289 -15.60 -5.85 -6.60
N ASN A 290 -14.78 -5.98 -7.65
CA ASN A 290 -15.13 -6.69 -8.87
C ASN A 290 -15.36 -8.18 -8.63
N LEU A 291 -14.53 -8.82 -7.80
CA LEU A 291 -14.70 -10.22 -7.42
C LEU A 291 -15.98 -10.46 -6.61
N SER A 292 -16.28 -9.59 -5.65
CA SER A 292 -17.51 -9.62 -4.84
C SER A 292 -18.74 -9.46 -5.74
N SER A 293 -18.70 -8.48 -6.65
CA SER A 293 -19.76 -8.26 -7.64
C SER A 293 -19.93 -9.48 -8.55
N PHE A 294 -18.83 -10.07 -9.03
CA PHE A 294 -18.85 -11.29 -9.84
C PHE A 294 -19.42 -12.49 -9.07
N ALA A 295 -19.03 -12.67 -7.80
CA ALA A 295 -19.55 -13.72 -6.93
C ALA A 295 -21.05 -13.56 -6.68
N GLY A 296 -21.53 -12.32 -6.49
CA GLY A 296 -22.97 -12.02 -6.38
C GLY A 296 -23.74 -12.39 -7.64
N TRP A 297 -23.24 -12.01 -8.83
CA TRP A 297 -23.84 -12.42 -10.10
C TRP A 297 -23.80 -13.93 -10.33
N PHE A 298 -22.68 -14.57 -9.99
CA PHE A 298 -22.51 -16.02 -10.09
C PHE A 298 -23.53 -16.76 -9.21
N LEU A 299 -23.66 -16.35 -7.93
CA LEU A 299 -24.65 -16.88 -7.00
C LEU A 299 -26.07 -16.73 -7.57
N LEU A 300 -26.41 -15.56 -8.11
CA LEU A 300 -27.72 -15.31 -8.71
C LEU A 300 -27.99 -16.20 -9.92
N ILE A 301 -27.01 -16.39 -10.80
CA ILE A 301 -27.13 -17.29 -11.98
C ILE A 301 -27.33 -18.74 -11.53
N VAL A 302 -26.51 -19.22 -10.59
CA VAL A 302 -26.62 -20.59 -10.06
C VAL A 302 -27.99 -20.79 -9.40
N LEU A 303 -28.49 -19.79 -8.67
CA LEU A 303 -29.81 -19.80 -8.06
C LEU A 303 -30.92 -19.90 -9.12
N ILE A 304 -30.84 -19.13 -10.21
CA ILE A 304 -31.81 -19.20 -11.32
C ILE A 304 -31.79 -20.58 -11.99
N ILE A 305 -30.61 -21.12 -12.29
CA ILE A 305 -30.46 -22.45 -12.89
C ILE A 305 -31.03 -23.52 -11.94
N GLY A 306 -30.68 -23.44 -10.65
CA GLY A 306 -31.22 -24.31 -9.61
C GLY A 306 -32.75 -24.25 -9.52
N ALA A 307 -33.34 -23.05 -9.62
CA ALA A 307 -34.79 -22.86 -9.63
C ALA A 307 -35.43 -23.51 -10.86
N ILE A 308 -34.87 -23.34 -12.06
CA ILE A 308 -35.36 -23.98 -13.28
C ILE A 308 -35.32 -25.50 -13.14
N ILE A 309 -34.19 -26.05 -12.67
CA ILE A 309 -34.02 -27.49 -12.46
C ILE A 309 -35.06 -28.00 -11.46
N LEU A 310 -35.25 -27.33 -10.32
CA LEU A 310 -36.26 -27.73 -9.33
C LEU A 310 -37.69 -27.67 -9.87
N ILE A 311 -38.05 -26.65 -10.65
CA ILE A 311 -39.37 -26.55 -11.29
C ILE A 311 -39.58 -27.75 -12.22
N VAL A 312 -38.59 -28.07 -13.05
CA VAL A 312 -38.65 -29.21 -13.98
C VAL A 312 -38.79 -30.52 -13.21
N PHE A 313 -37.97 -30.76 -12.18
CA PHE A 313 -38.04 -31.95 -11.34
C PHE A 313 -39.40 -32.10 -10.65
N ASN A 314 -39.94 -31.01 -10.12
CA ASN A 314 -41.25 -31.04 -9.46
C ASN A 314 -42.38 -31.29 -10.49
N MET A 315 -42.28 -30.70 -11.69
CA MET A 315 -43.21 -30.98 -12.78
C MET A 315 -43.17 -32.46 -13.21
N PHE A 316 -41.99 -33.09 -13.28
CA PHE A 316 -41.84 -34.52 -13.55
C PHE A 316 -42.47 -35.38 -12.45
N ASN A 317 -42.22 -35.07 -11.18
CA ASN A 317 -42.80 -35.79 -10.04
C ASN A 317 -44.34 -35.79 -10.08
N ILE A 318 -44.94 -34.61 -10.33
CA ILE A 318 -46.38 -34.47 -10.48
C ILE A 318 -46.91 -35.26 -11.67
N ARG A 319 -46.18 -35.27 -12.79
CA ARG A 319 -46.59 -36.02 -14.00
C ARG A 319 -46.74 -37.51 -13.72
N ASN A 320 -45.81 -38.09 -12.95
CA ASN A 320 -45.85 -39.51 -12.60
C ASN A 320 -47.05 -39.86 -11.71
N ARG A 321 -47.59 -38.89 -10.95
CA ARG A 321 -48.75 -39.06 -10.05
C ARG A 321 -50.07 -38.49 -10.59
N LYS A 322 -50.15 -38.16 -11.89
CA LYS A 322 -51.38 -37.62 -12.52
C LYS A 322 -52.62 -38.50 -12.33
N TYR A 323 -52.45 -39.82 -12.39
CA TYR A 323 -53.53 -40.77 -12.21
C TYR A 323 -54.10 -40.72 -10.79
N GLU A 324 -53.24 -40.68 -9.78
CA GLU A 324 -53.63 -40.54 -8.37
C GLU A 324 -54.42 -39.25 -8.15
N ILE A 325 -53.95 -38.13 -8.70
CA ILE A 325 -54.64 -36.83 -8.64
C ILE A 325 -56.04 -36.92 -9.25
N GLY A 326 -56.19 -37.62 -10.39
CA GLY A 326 -57.48 -37.86 -11.05
C GLY A 326 -58.44 -38.69 -10.21
N VAL A 327 -57.96 -39.78 -9.59
CA VAL A 327 -58.75 -40.64 -8.70
C VAL A 327 -59.19 -39.88 -7.44
N LEU A 328 -58.27 -39.17 -6.78
CA LEU A 328 -58.52 -38.44 -5.54
C LEU A 328 -59.54 -37.30 -5.75
N THR A 329 -59.48 -36.63 -6.90
CA THR A 329 -60.45 -35.58 -7.25
C THR A 329 -61.81 -36.16 -7.66
N ALA A 330 -61.85 -37.33 -8.30
CA ALA A 330 -63.10 -38.04 -8.63
C ALA A 330 -63.85 -38.55 -7.39
N ILE A 331 -63.12 -38.90 -6.31
CA ILE A 331 -63.69 -39.27 -4.99
C ILE A 331 -64.24 -38.03 -4.24
N GLY A 332 -64.03 -36.82 -4.75
CA GLY A 332 -64.58 -35.58 -4.20
C GLY A 332 -63.61 -34.75 -3.36
N MET A 333 -62.31 -35.07 -3.35
CA MET A 333 -61.32 -34.20 -2.71
C MET A 333 -61.08 -32.92 -3.49
N LYS A 334 -61.07 -31.79 -2.78
CA LYS A 334 -60.79 -30.47 -3.36
C LYS A 334 -59.34 -30.42 -3.88
N LYS A 335 -59.15 -29.91 -5.11
CA LYS A 335 -57.83 -29.81 -5.79
C LYS A 335 -56.74 -29.14 -4.93
N TRP A 336 -57.09 -28.15 -4.10
CA TRP A 336 -56.14 -27.49 -3.19
C TRP A 336 -55.60 -28.41 -2.08
N LYS A 337 -56.39 -29.37 -1.57
CA LYS A 337 -55.91 -30.34 -0.57
C LYS A 337 -54.84 -31.27 -1.15
N VAL A 338 -55.05 -31.71 -2.39
CA VAL A 338 -54.10 -32.56 -3.13
C VAL A 338 -52.81 -31.77 -3.43
N ALA A 339 -52.93 -30.51 -3.85
CA ALA A 339 -51.79 -29.62 -4.05
C ALA A 339 -50.99 -29.37 -2.75
N LEU A 340 -51.67 -29.17 -1.63
CA LEU A 340 -51.04 -28.95 -0.33
C LEU A 340 -50.25 -30.17 0.14
N GLN A 341 -50.75 -31.39 -0.11
CA GLN A 341 -50.03 -32.63 0.20
C GLN A 341 -48.68 -32.71 -0.53
N PHE A 342 -48.66 -32.44 -1.84
CA PHE A 342 -47.42 -32.42 -2.62
C PHE A 342 -46.47 -31.32 -2.19
N LEU A 343 -47.00 -30.14 -1.85
CA LEU A 343 -46.19 -29.04 -1.31
C LEU A 343 -45.50 -29.46 0.00
N THR A 344 -46.23 -30.10 0.92
CA THR A 344 -45.65 -30.57 2.19
C THR A 344 -44.63 -31.70 2.02
N GLU A 345 -44.82 -32.60 1.05
CA GLU A 345 -43.88 -33.68 0.75
C GLU A 345 -42.54 -33.12 0.28
N THR A 346 -42.56 -32.19 -0.68
CA THR A 346 -41.34 -31.52 -1.17
C THR A 346 -40.67 -30.69 -0.07
N PHE A 347 -41.46 -30.01 0.78
CA PHE A 347 -40.92 -29.21 1.88
C PHE A 347 -40.15 -30.05 2.91
N ILE A 348 -40.66 -31.23 3.26
CA ILE A 348 -39.98 -32.16 4.19
C ILE A 348 -38.65 -32.63 3.58
N VAL A 349 -38.62 -32.98 2.29
CA VAL A 349 -37.40 -33.40 1.60
C VAL A 349 -36.36 -32.27 1.59
N THR A 350 -36.76 -31.04 1.27
CA THR A 350 -35.88 -29.87 1.31
C THR A 350 -35.33 -29.64 2.72
N PHE A 351 -36.16 -29.76 3.75
CA PHE A 351 -35.72 -29.55 5.13
C PHE A 351 -34.63 -30.56 5.54
N VAL A 352 -34.79 -31.83 5.19
CA VAL A 352 -33.76 -32.86 5.43
C VAL A 352 -32.48 -32.57 4.65
N ALA A 353 -32.60 -32.16 3.38
CA ALA A 353 -31.44 -31.83 2.54
C ALA A 353 -30.65 -30.63 3.07
N ILE A 354 -31.33 -29.60 3.59
CA ILE A 354 -30.70 -28.43 4.22
C ILE A 354 -29.88 -28.85 5.45
N ILE A 355 -30.43 -29.70 6.31
CA ILE A 355 -29.72 -30.19 7.51
C ILE A 355 -28.45 -30.94 7.09
N LEU A 356 -28.56 -31.85 6.13
CA LEU A 356 -27.40 -32.60 5.63
C LEU A 356 -26.35 -31.69 4.97
N GLY A 357 -26.79 -30.73 4.17
CA GLY A 357 -25.91 -29.75 3.53
C GLY A 357 -25.18 -28.87 4.54
N ALA A 358 -25.87 -28.42 5.60
CA ALA A 358 -25.27 -27.63 6.67
C ALA A 358 -24.20 -28.42 7.44
N ILE A 359 -24.45 -29.70 7.73
CA ILE A 359 -23.47 -30.58 8.39
C ILE A 359 -22.23 -30.76 7.52
N ILE A 360 -22.42 -31.09 6.23
CA ILE A 360 -21.31 -31.28 5.30
C ILE A 360 -20.51 -29.98 5.15
N GLY A 361 -21.19 -28.86 4.94
CA GLY A 361 -20.56 -27.54 4.80
C GLY A 361 -19.74 -27.15 6.03
N ALA A 362 -20.27 -27.38 7.24
CA ALA A 362 -19.56 -27.15 8.49
C ALA A 362 -18.29 -28.01 8.60
N CYS A 363 -18.39 -29.30 8.26
CA CYS A 363 -17.23 -30.21 8.30
C CYS A 363 -16.15 -29.83 7.28
N THR A 364 -16.53 -29.38 6.07
CA THR A 364 -15.56 -29.01 5.02
C THR A 364 -14.98 -27.61 5.21
N SER A 365 -15.70 -26.69 5.87
CA SER A 365 -15.24 -25.32 6.05
C SER A 365 -14.00 -25.23 6.95
N VAL A 366 -13.96 -26.00 8.04
CA VAL A 366 -12.86 -25.95 9.04
C VAL A 366 -11.48 -26.20 8.43
N PRO A 367 -11.23 -27.30 7.67
CA PRO A 367 -9.90 -27.54 7.10
C PRO A 367 -9.50 -26.47 6.06
N ILE A 368 -10.47 -25.97 5.28
CA ILE A 368 -10.23 -24.92 4.29
C ILE A 368 -9.84 -23.61 4.98
N THR A 369 -10.60 -23.20 6.00
CA THR A 369 -10.31 -21.99 6.77
C THR A 369 -8.98 -22.10 7.48
N ASN A 370 -8.65 -23.25 8.08
CA ASN A 370 -7.37 -23.46 8.75
C ASN A 370 -6.19 -23.37 7.77
N ALA A 371 -6.31 -23.96 6.58
CA ALA A 371 -5.28 -23.87 5.55
C ALA A 371 -5.06 -22.42 5.06
N LEU A 372 -6.13 -21.62 4.95
CA LEU A 372 -6.01 -20.20 4.63
C LEU A 372 -5.39 -19.40 5.77
N LEU A 373 -5.75 -19.69 7.01
CA LEU A 373 -5.22 -19.00 8.18
C LEU A 373 -3.74 -19.31 8.42
N GLU A 374 -3.32 -20.56 8.24
CA GLU A 374 -1.91 -20.98 8.36
C GLU A 374 -1.01 -20.21 7.37
N ASN A 375 -1.47 -20.04 6.13
CA ASN A 375 -0.75 -19.24 5.12
C ASN A 375 -0.64 -17.76 5.54
N GLN A 376 -1.69 -17.18 6.14
CA GLN A 376 -1.70 -15.79 6.59
C GLN A 376 -0.86 -15.56 7.86
N VAL A 377 -0.86 -16.52 8.79
CA VAL A 377 -0.04 -16.45 10.01
C VAL A 377 1.43 -16.61 9.66
N THR A 378 1.75 -17.56 8.77
CA THR A 378 3.12 -17.77 8.28
C THR A 378 3.64 -16.53 7.55
N SER A 379 2.83 -15.88 6.71
CA SER A 379 3.22 -14.63 6.04
C SER A 379 3.43 -13.47 7.02
N SER A 380 2.55 -13.32 8.01
CA SER A 380 2.65 -12.24 9.02
C SER A 380 3.87 -12.40 9.92
N GLN A 381 4.17 -13.62 10.38
CA GLN A 381 5.35 -13.90 11.21
C GLN A 381 6.66 -13.80 10.42
N THR A 382 6.62 -14.22 9.15
CA THR A 382 7.74 -14.04 8.22
C THR A 382 8.00 -12.54 7.98
N GLN A 383 6.96 -11.71 7.86
CA GLN A 383 7.10 -10.28 7.66
C GLN A 383 7.81 -9.59 8.82
N GLN A 384 7.45 -9.89 10.08
CA GLN A 384 8.14 -9.32 11.24
C GLN A 384 9.63 -9.68 11.27
N THR A 385 9.96 -10.95 11.00
CA THR A 385 11.35 -11.43 10.95
C THR A 385 12.11 -10.78 9.78
N GLN A 386 11.46 -10.63 8.62
CA GLN A 386 12.05 -9.97 7.45
C GLN A 386 12.31 -8.49 7.70
N VAL A 387 11.40 -7.77 8.37
CA VAL A 387 11.64 -6.36 8.71
C VAL A 387 12.85 -6.25 9.64
N GLU A 388 12.95 -7.07 10.69
CA GLU A 388 14.12 -7.07 11.55
C GLU A 388 15.42 -7.34 10.78
N GLN A 389 15.40 -8.29 9.83
CA GLN A 389 16.51 -8.54 8.91
C GLN A 389 16.83 -7.34 8.00
N ASN A 390 15.82 -6.64 7.47
CA ASN A 390 16.01 -5.45 6.63
C ASN A 390 16.73 -4.33 7.41
N PHE A 391 16.50 -4.21 8.72
CA PHE A 391 17.21 -3.28 9.61
C PHE A 391 18.58 -3.82 10.10
N GLY A 392 19.08 -4.93 9.52
CA GLY A 392 20.36 -5.53 9.91
C GLY A 392 20.33 -6.22 11.29
N ARG A 393 19.14 -6.49 11.83
CA ARG A 393 18.92 -7.13 13.14
C ARG A 393 18.45 -8.57 12.91
N GLY A 394 19.31 -9.44 12.40
CA GLY A 394 18.90 -10.83 12.12
C GLY A 394 20.03 -11.83 11.92
N SER A 395 21.29 -11.40 12.07
CA SER A 395 22.47 -12.19 11.67
C SER A 395 22.92 -13.26 12.67
N ASP A 396 22.24 -13.40 13.82
CA ASP A 396 22.60 -14.37 14.87
C ASP A 396 21.59 -15.53 14.99
N THR A 397 21.04 -16.01 13.86
CA THR A 397 20.45 -17.36 13.84
C THR A 397 21.38 -18.30 13.10
N GLN A 398 22.36 -18.80 13.87
CA GLN A 398 23.22 -19.90 13.48
C GLN A 398 22.37 -21.05 12.93
N ASN A 399 22.56 -21.27 11.64
CA ASN A 399 22.30 -22.48 10.88
C ASN A 399 22.35 -23.74 11.76
N ASN A 400 21.19 -24.24 12.14
CA ASN A 400 21.04 -25.58 12.69
C ASN A 400 19.77 -26.23 12.13
N ASN A 401 19.62 -26.19 10.80
CA ASN A 401 18.72 -27.11 10.12
C ASN A 401 19.54 -28.31 9.62
N SER A 402 20.06 -29.07 10.59
CA SER A 402 20.53 -30.42 10.37
C SER A 402 19.30 -31.33 10.42
N ASN A 403 18.88 -31.78 9.24
CA ASN A 403 18.17 -33.03 8.98
C ASN A 403 17.84 -33.88 10.22
N SER A 404 16.56 -33.97 10.58
CA SER A 404 16.03 -35.18 11.19
C SER A 404 14.56 -35.34 10.83
N SER A 405 14.33 -36.00 9.70
CA SER A 405 13.18 -36.89 9.56
C SER A 405 13.27 -37.89 10.69
N ASP A 406 12.33 -37.86 11.63
CA ASP A 406 11.89 -39.07 12.31
C ASP A 406 10.43 -38.92 12.75
N ASN A 407 9.59 -39.73 12.10
CA ASN A 407 8.25 -40.08 12.54
C ASN A 407 8.36 -40.90 13.82
N ASN A 408 7.78 -40.45 14.94
CA ASN A 408 6.81 -41.29 15.66
C ASN A 408 6.00 -40.53 16.74
N SER A 409 4.79 -41.04 16.87
CA SER A 409 3.67 -40.77 17.76
C SER A 409 3.91 -40.51 19.27
N SER A 410 2.92 -39.80 19.83
CA SER A 410 2.23 -40.06 21.12
C SER A 410 2.44 -39.07 22.29
N GLN A 411 1.29 -38.53 22.72
CA GLN A 411 0.85 -38.22 24.10
C GLN A 411 1.31 -36.96 24.87
N ASP A 412 0.25 -36.27 25.32
CA ASP A 412 -0.01 -35.71 26.67
C ASP A 412 0.65 -34.38 27.15
N ASN A 413 -0.18 -33.33 27.07
CA ASN A 413 -0.75 -32.56 28.20
C ASN A 413 0.18 -32.07 29.35
N LYS A 414 0.57 -30.79 29.34
CA LYS A 414 0.39 -29.83 30.47
C LYS A 414 0.94 -28.42 30.15
N PRO A 415 0.31 -27.34 30.67
CA PRO A 415 0.88 -26.00 30.63
C PRO A 415 1.86 -25.81 31.81
N SER A 416 3.04 -25.25 31.55
CA SER A 416 3.98 -24.85 32.61
C SER A 416 4.13 -23.33 32.66
N ASP A 417 3.99 -22.87 33.90
CA ASP A 417 4.03 -21.54 34.46
C ASP A 417 5.48 -20.98 34.56
N ASN A 418 5.53 -19.65 34.55
CA ASN A 418 6.57 -18.67 34.89
C ASN A 418 8.05 -19.06 35.03
N GLY A 419 8.88 -18.41 34.20
CA GLY A 419 10.26 -18.06 34.47
C GLY A 419 10.49 -16.58 34.14
N GLN A 420 10.64 -15.77 35.18
CA GLN A 420 10.76 -14.33 35.17
C GLN A 420 12.22 -13.95 34.86
N ASP A 421 12.48 -13.29 33.73
CA ASP A 421 13.74 -12.55 33.53
C ASP A 421 13.46 -11.10 33.09
N LYS A 422 14.13 -10.18 33.77
CA LYS A 422 13.96 -8.73 33.67
C LYS A 422 15.12 -8.16 32.87
N GLY A 423 14.83 -7.38 31.84
CA GLY A 423 15.81 -6.37 31.38
C GLY A 423 15.77 -5.98 29.91
N ASN A 424 14.67 -5.41 29.42
CA ASN A 424 14.71 -4.25 28.51
C ASN A 424 13.29 -3.67 28.34
N PRO A 425 13.09 -2.35 28.28
CA PRO A 425 11.77 -1.78 28.01
C PRO A 425 11.36 -2.10 26.56
N PRO A 426 10.10 -2.50 26.31
CA PRO A 426 9.64 -2.75 24.95
C PRO A 426 9.48 -1.41 24.24
N SER A 427 10.37 -1.11 23.30
CA SER A 427 10.16 -0.08 22.28
C SER A 427 9.15 -0.60 21.25
N GLY A 428 7.90 -0.74 21.70
CA GLY A 428 6.76 -1.19 20.90
C GLY A 428 5.93 -0.02 20.42
N GLY A 429 6.43 0.71 19.42
CA GLY A 429 5.61 1.51 18.51
C GLY A 429 5.55 0.76 17.18
N PHE A 430 4.34 0.56 16.64
CA PHE A 430 4.04 -0.14 15.37
C PHE A 430 4.34 -1.66 15.30
N MET A 431 5.40 -2.17 15.93
CA MET A 431 5.91 -3.53 15.63
C MET A 431 5.22 -4.70 16.36
N GLY A 432 4.53 -4.44 17.49
CA GLY A 432 4.12 -5.49 18.44
C GLY A 432 2.63 -5.86 18.50
N GLN A 433 1.76 -5.31 17.64
CA GLN A 433 0.30 -5.44 17.81
C GLN A 433 -0.43 -6.26 16.72
N ALA A 434 0.28 -6.99 15.87
CA ALA A 434 -0.35 -7.88 14.89
C ALA A 434 -0.51 -9.34 15.36
N SER A 435 -0.20 -9.69 16.61
CA SER A 435 -0.28 -11.08 17.10
C SER A 435 -1.25 -11.26 18.25
N ASN A 436 -2.52 -10.90 18.01
CA ASN A 436 -3.65 -11.53 18.70
C ASN A 436 -4.64 -12.04 17.66
N TYR A 437 -4.17 -12.93 16.77
CA TYR A 437 -5.09 -13.72 15.97
C TYR A 437 -5.65 -14.82 16.87
N ILE A 438 -6.93 -14.64 17.18
CA ILE A 438 -7.84 -15.55 17.87
C ILE A 438 -7.46 -17.02 17.57
N SER A 439 -6.79 -17.66 18.53
CA SER A 439 -6.33 -19.06 18.47
C SER A 439 -7.46 -20.08 18.65
N SER A 440 -8.70 -19.63 18.50
CA SER A 440 -9.86 -20.49 18.27
C SER A 440 -10.93 -19.65 17.59
N VAL A 441 -10.91 -19.58 16.26
CA VAL A 441 -12.11 -19.20 15.53
C VAL A 441 -13.10 -20.35 15.74
N SER A 442 -13.86 -20.25 16.83
CA SER A 442 -15.15 -20.90 16.99
C SER A 442 -15.92 -20.62 15.71
N SER A 443 -16.07 -21.65 14.87
CA SER A 443 -16.74 -21.68 13.57
C SER A 443 -17.59 -20.45 13.31
N ALA A 444 -16.96 -19.39 12.81
CA ALA A 444 -17.64 -18.17 12.38
C ALA A 444 -18.21 -18.43 10.98
N THR A 445 -19.01 -19.48 10.85
CA THR A 445 -20.16 -19.38 9.98
C THR A 445 -20.99 -18.25 10.58
N ASP A 446 -20.96 -17.06 9.98
CA ASP A 446 -21.87 -15.99 10.37
C ASP A 446 -23.28 -16.59 10.36
N LEU A 447 -23.88 -16.72 11.55
CA LEU A 447 -25.17 -17.36 11.71
C LEU A 447 -26.23 -16.64 10.86
N MET A 448 -26.04 -15.34 10.62
CA MET A 448 -26.87 -14.57 9.70
C MET A 448 -26.75 -15.09 8.27
N VAL A 449 -25.54 -15.30 7.75
CA VAL A 449 -25.33 -15.80 6.38
C VAL A 449 -25.89 -17.22 6.21
N VAL A 450 -25.69 -18.10 7.21
CA VAL A 450 -26.27 -19.45 7.18
C VAL A 450 -27.80 -19.38 7.17
N LEU A 451 -28.38 -18.50 7.98
CA LEU A 451 -29.82 -18.30 8.03
C LEU A 451 -30.36 -17.73 6.71
N GLU A 452 -29.66 -16.79 6.09
CA GLU A 452 -30.00 -16.26 4.75
C GLU A 452 -29.97 -17.36 3.68
N LEU A 453 -28.95 -18.23 3.67
CA LEU A 453 -28.88 -19.35 2.72
C LEU A 453 -30.01 -20.36 2.92
N ILE A 454 -30.37 -20.66 4.18
CA ILE A 454 -31.52 -21.52 4.50
C ILE A 454 -32.81 -20.87 4.01
N LEU A 455 -33.01 -19.57 4.25
CA LEU A 455 -34.18 -18.83 3.79
C LEU A 455 -34.28 -18.80 2.27
N LEU A 456 -33.15 -18.60 1.56
CA LEU A 456 -33.10 -18.65 0.10
C LEU A 456 -33.48 -20.04 -0.41
N GLY A 457 -32.93 -21.11 0.17
CA GLY A 457 -33.26 -22.49 -0.23
C GLY A 457 -34.73 -22.86 0.00
N LEU A 458 -35.30 -22.45 1.14
CA LEU A 458 -36.72 -22.63 1.44
C LEU A 458 -37.60 -21.80 0.50
N GLY A 459 -37.25 -20.53 0.28
CA GLY A 459 -37.97 -19.63 -0.63
C GLY A 459 -38.02 -20.18 -2.05
N LEU A 460 -36.91 -20.71 -2.55
CA LEU A 460 -36.78 -21.29 -3.88
C LEU A 460 -37.59 -22.60 -4.02
N THR A 461 -37.65 -23.40 -2.95
CA THR A 461 -38.55 -24.57 -2.87
C THR A 461 -40.02 -24.16 -2.94
N ILE A 462 -40.41 -23.11 -2.21
CA ILE A 462 -41.79 -22.61 -2.22
C ILE A 462 -42.18 -22.07 -3.61
N VAL A 463 -41.32 -21.27 -4.23
CA VAL A 463 -41.57 -20.72 -5.57
C VAL A 463 -41.70 -21.86 -6.59
N SER A 464 -40.76 -22.80 -6.61
CA SER A 464 -40.78 -23.91 -7.56
C SER A 464 -42.02 -24.80 -7.38
N SER A 465 -42.37 -25.13 -6.14
CA SER A 465 -43.55 -25.95 -5.83
C SER A 465 -44.88 -25.26 -6.13
N LEU A 466 -45.01 -23.96 -5.88
CA LEU A 466 -46.19 -23.19 -6.26
C LEU A 466 -46.38 -23.18 -7.79
N THR A 467 -45.31 -23.00 -8.56
CA THR A 467 -45.36 -23.08 -10.03
C THR A 467 -45.90 -24.43 -10.47
N SER A 468 -45.39 -25.52 -9.89
CA SER A 468 -45.81 -26.88 -10.21
C SER A 468 -47.27 -27.16 -9.79
N VAL A 469 -47.74 -26.60 -8.68
CA VAL A 469 -49.13 -26.69 -8.22
C VAL A 469 -50.13 -26.01 -9.18
N ILE A 470 -49.76 -24.87 -9.79
CA ILE A 470 -50.60 -24.21 -10.80
C ILE A 470 -50.85 -25.13 -12.00
N PHE A 471 -49.84 -25.89 -12.41
CA PHE A 471 -49.99 -26.91 -13.46
C PHE A 471 -50.95 -28.04 -13.05
N VAL A 472 -50.92 -28.48 -11.78
CA VAL A 472 -51.88 -29.47 -11.24
C VAL A 472 -53.31 -28.98 -11.34
N MET A 473 -53.56 -27.73 -10.92
CA MET A 473 -54.91 -27.18 -10.88
C MET A 473 -55.56 -27.08 -12.27
N ARG A 474 -54.74 -26.88 -13.32
CA ARG A 474 -55.17 -26.82 -14.72
C ARG A 474 -55.61 -28.15 -15.33
N TYR A 475 -55.32 -29.29 -14.71
CA TYR A 475 -55.76 -30.58 -15.25
C TYR A 475 -57.27 -30.82 -15.04
N GLU A 476 -57.94 -31.29 -16.09
CA GLU A 476 -59.33 -31.74 -16.06
C GLU A 476 -59.38 -33.24 -15.70
N PRO A 477 -60.05 -33.64 -14.60
CA PRO A 477 -60.07 -35.03 -14.16
C PRO A 477 -60.63 -35.99 -15.21
N LEU A 478 -61.64 -35.56 -15.96
CA LEU A 478 -62.31 -36.36 -16.99
C LEU A 478 -61.40 -36.70 -18.17
N LYS A 479 -60.50 -35.78 -18.58
CA LYS A 479 -59.51 -36.02 -19.63
C LYS A 479 -58.40 -36.96 -19.19
N ILE A 480 -57.99 -36.91 -17.92
CA ILE A 480 -56.97 -37.81 -17.37
C ILE A 480 -57.50 -39.26 -17.34
N LEU A 481 -58.78 -39.44 -16.97
CA LEU A 481 -59.41 -40.75 -16.89
C LEU A 481 -59.80 -41.34 -18.25
N SER A 482 -59.97 -40.50 -19.29
CA SER A 482 -60.35 -40.93 -20.64
C SER A 482 -59.18 -41.32 -21.54
N GLN A 483 -57.93 -40.98 -21.19
CA GLN A 483 -56.71 -41.35 -21.94
C GLN A 483 -56.18 -42.73 -21.55
N ARG A 484 -57.08 -43.68 -21.29
CA ARG A 484 -56.70 -45.05 -20.94
C ARG A 484 -56.49 -45.86 -22.22
N ASP A 485 -55.24 -45.87 -22.69
CA ASP A 485 -54.63 -46.99 -23.42
C ASP A 485 -53.35 -47.40 -22.70
#